data_AF-A0A9N8EYM3-F1
#
_entry.id   AF-A0A9N8EYM3-F1
#
_cell.length_a   1.000
_cell.length_b   1.000
_cell.length_c   1.000
_cell.angle_alpha   90.00
_cell.angle_beta   90.00
_cell.angle_gamma   90.00
#
_symmetry.space_group_name_H-M   'P 1'
#
loop_
_entity.id
_entity.type
_entity.pdbx_description
1 polymer ?
#
loop_
_entity_poly.entity_id
_entity_poly.type
_entity_poly.pdbx_seq_one_letter_code
_entity_poly.pdbx_strand_id
1 'polypeptide(L)'
;MIRPMSQITNIFSGVAEDVRATASSAAAKLESTTAAAKLEYSGLSTAAKLEYKGFSVNTRLGLVKLEDTFSALGDKFYTAKAQKEREIEEKDREARELDRMQKDKAAEEEGRRQCLEIIRNHLIDYLERNTEATFEEWLADLHPENAKTGELDSRFLIPGNPWAAIFEEEVAHRPKPACPPRKLHRVISV
;
A
#
# COMPACT_ATOMS: atom_id res chain seq x y z
N MET A 1 -16.36 24.40 -19.79
CA MET A 1 -16.21 25.04 -18.46
C MET A 1 -15.11 24.29 -17.71
N ILE A 2 -13.95 24.92 -17.52
CA ILE A 2 -12.73 24.30 -16.98
C ILE A 2 -12.73 24.50 -15.45
N ARG A 3 -12.71 23.42 -14.66
CA ARG A 3 -12.59 23.52 -13.20
C ARG A 3 -11.16 23.93 -12.81
N PRO A 4 -10.98 24.88 -11.86
CA PRO A 4 -9.65 25.33 -11.45
C PRO A 4 -8.92 24.26 -10.62
N MET A 5 -7.63 24.05 -10.93
CA MET A 5 -6.71 23.08 -10.30
C MET A 5 -6.35 23.35 -8.82
N SER A 6 -7.01 24.29 -8.14
CA SER A 6 -6.62 24.74 -6.81
C SER A 6 -7.11 23.87 -5.63
N GLN A 7 -7.77 22.73 -5.88
CA GLN A 7 -8.33 21.89 -4.80
C GLN A 7 -7.57 20.59 -4.51
N ILE A 8 -6.52 20.25 -5.27
CA ILE A 8 -5.77 18.99 -5.05
C ILE A 8 -4.70 19.13 -3.95
N THR A 9 -4.32 20.35 -3.56
CA THR A 9 -3.27 20.56 -2.55
C THR A 9 -3.71 20.33 -1.10
N ASN A 10 -5.01 20.19 -0.82
CA ASN A 10 -5.51 20.04 0.56
C ASN A 10 -5.51 18.60 1.09
N ILE A 11 -5.41 17.57 0.23
CA ILE A 11 -5.49 16.17 0.68
C ILE A 11 -4.15 15.68 1.25
N PHE A 12 -3.02 16.18 0.75
CA PHE A 12 -1.69 15.77 1.22
C PHE A 12 -1.27 16.43 2.55
N SER A 13 -1.93 17.52 2.97
CA SER A 13 -1.65 18.19 4.24
C SER A 13 -2.06 17.35 5.46
N GLY A 14 -3.21 16.68 5.40
CA GLY A 14 -3.74 15.92 6.55
C GLY A 14 -2.92 14.68 6.87
N VAL A 15 -2.48 13.93 5.84
CA VAL A 15 -1.69 12.70 6.04
C VAL A 15 -0.32 12.99 6.65
N ALA A 16 0.28 14.14 6.32
CA ALA A 16 1.57 14.54 6.88
C ALA A 16 1.49 14.89 8.38
N GLU A 17 0.36 15.43 8.86
CA GLU A 17 0.17 15.73 10.28
C GLU A 17 -0.08 14.47 11.12
N ASP A 18 -0.84 13.50 10.60
CA ASP A 18 -1.08 12.23 11.29
C ASP A 18 0.20 11.39 11.46
N VAL A 19 1.07 11.36 10.44
CA VAL A 19 2.38 10.69 10.52
C VAL A 19 3.30 11.39 11.54
N ARG A 20 3.25 12.72 11.64
CA ARG A 20 4.03 13.47 12.62
C ARG A 20 3.54 13.23 14.05
N ALA A 21 2.22 13.17 14.26
CA ALA A 21 1.63 12.88 15.56
C ALA A 21 1.96 11.47 16.05
N THR A 22 1.91 10.47 15.17
CA THR A 22 2.29 9.09 15.50
C THR A 22 3.78 8.94 15.79
N ALA A 23 4.65 9.60 15.01
CA ALA A 23 6.09 9.61 15.28
C ALA A 23 6.44 10.25 16.64
N SER A 24 5.79 11.36 17.01
CA SER A 24 6.00 12.02 18.30
C SER A 24 5.55 11.16 19.49
N SER A 25 4.44 10.42 19.34
CA SER A 25 3.94 9.51 20.37
C SER A 25 4.85 8.29 20.57
N ALA A 26 5.42 7.77 19.48
CA ALA A 26 6.39 6.68 19.53
C ALA A 26 7.69 7.12 20.23
N ALA A 27 8.20 8.32 19.94
CA ALA A 27 9.40 8.87 20.58
C ALA A 27 9.21 9.04 22.11
N ALA A 28 8.07 9.57 22.56
CA ALA A 28 7.77 9.73 23.98
C ALA A 28 7.70 8.39 24.74
N LYS A 29 7.19 7.33 24.10
CA LYS A 29 7.18 5.98 24.69
C LYS A 29 8.60 5.40 24.83
N LEU A 30 9.49 5.68 23.89
CA LEU A 30 10.88 5.20 23.93
C LEU A 30 11.68 5.86 25.07
N GLU A 31 11.50 7.17 25.29
CA GLU A 31 12.18 7.88 26.37
C GLU A 31 11.72 7.40 27.76
N SER A 32 10.43 7.12 27.92
CA SER A 32 9.86 6.62 29.18
C SER A 32 10.40 5.22 29.56
N THR A 33 10.49 4.29 28.61
CA THR A 33 11.01 2.94 28.88
C THR A 33 12.52 2.95 29.17
N THR A 34 13.27 3.85 28.51
CA THR A 34 14.71 4.00 28.75
C THR A 34 15.01 4.59 30.14
N ALA A 35 14.15 5.49 30.63
CA ALA A 35 14.26 6.04 31.97
C ALA A 35 13.96 4.98 33.06
N ALA A 36 12.98 4.11 32.85
CA ALA A 36 12.65 3.03 33.77
C ALA A 36 13.80 2.01 33.91
N ALA A 37 14.45 1.64 32.80
CA ALA A 37 15.58 0.72 32.81
C ALA A 37 16.82 1.27 33.56
N LYS A 38 17.03 2.60 33.54
CA LYS A 38 18.14 3.24 34.28
C LYS A 38 17.94 3.23 35.81
N LEU A 39 16.70 3.21 36.29
CA LEU A 39 16.39 3.19 37.72
C LEU A 39 16.57 1.80 38.34
N GLU A 40 16.29 0.72 37.61
CA GLU A 40 16.50 -0.64 38.11
C GLU A 40 17.99 -1.00 38.22
N TYR A 41 18.83 -0.50 37.32
CA TYR A 41 20.26 -0.78 37.32
C TYR A 41 21.01 -0.12 38.49
N SER A 42 20.56 1.04 38.98
CA SER A 42 21.17 1.72 40.13
C SER A 42 20.80 1.07 41.47
N GLY A 43 19.62 0.43 41.56
CA GLY A 43 19.19 -0.31 42.75
C GLY A 43 20.00 -1.59 43.00
N LEU A 44 20.31 -2.35 41.95
CA LEU A 44 21.08 -3.60 42.04
C LEU A 44 22.54 -3.38 42.46
N SER A 45 23.15 -2.25 42.10
CA SER A 45 24.52 -1.91 42.51
C SER A 45 24.67 -1.62 44.01
N THR A 46 23.59 -1.18 44.66
CA THR A 46 23.63 -0.77 46.08
C THR A 46 23.42 -1.96 47.02
N ALA A 47 22.62 -2.96 46.62
CA ALA A 47 22.40 -4.17 47.41
C ALA A 47 23.63 -5.09 47.47
N ALA A 48 24.51 -5.07 46.47
CA ALA A 48 25.72 -5.90 46.42
C ALA A 48 26.83 -5.48 47.39
N LYS A 49 26.69 -4.34 48.10
CA LYS A 49 27.71 -3.84 49.04
C LYS A 49 27.51 -4.26 50.51
N LEU A 50 26.44 -4.98 50.86
CA LEU A 50 26.06 -5.18 52.26
C LEU A 50 26.36 -6.55 52.91
N GLU A 51 26.86 -7.55 52.18
CA GLU A 51 27.26 -8.83 52.81
C GLU A 51 28.58 -9.36 52.26
N TYR A 52 29.68 -8.75 52.69
CA TYR A 52 31.01 -9.38 52.59
C TYR A 52 31.77 -9.24 53.90
N LYS A 53 31.15 -9.68 54.98
CA LYS A 53 31.81 -9.88 56.28
C LYS A 53 31.44 -11.28 56.79
N GLY A 54 32.27 -12.27 56.45
CA GLY A 54 32.28 -13.53 57.21
C GLY A 54 32.49 -14.85 56.47
N PHE A 55 32.68 -14.88 55.14
CA PHE A 55 32.87 -16.15 54.44
C PHE A 55 34.37 -16.44 54.18
N SER A 56 35.03 -17.04 55.19
CA SER A 56 36.36 -17.63 55.04
C SER A 56 36.24 -18.96 54.30
N VAL A 57 36.31 -18.92 52.97
CA VAL A 57 36.27 -20.12 52.13
C VAL A 57 37.66 -20.72 52.01
N ASN A 58 37.71 -22.05 52.12
CA ASN A 58 38.83 -22.88 51.71
C ASN A 58 39.12 -22.63 50.20
N THR A 59 40.10 -21.77 49.90
CA THR A 59 40.18 -20.92 48.70
C THR A 59 40.54 -21.62 47.39
N ARG A 60 40.90 -22.92 47.39
CA ARG A 60 41.47 -23.56 46.18
C ARG A 60 40.49 -24.42 45.37
N LEU A 61 39.46 -24.99 45.99
CA LEU A 61 38.44 -25.82 45.31
C LEU A 61 37.18 -25.04 44.90
N GLY A 62 36.93 -23.87 45.51
CA GLY A 62 35.80 -23.01 45.16
C GLY A 62 36.05 -22.07 43.97
N LEU A 63 37.33 -21.73 43.69
CA LEU A 63 37.68 -20.82 42.59
C LEU A 63 37.43 -21.45 41.21
N VAL A 64 37.77 -22.74 41.03
CA VAL A 64 37.59 -23.46 39.76
C VAL A 64 36.12 -23.58 39.37
N LYS A 65 35.21 -23.78 40.35
CA LYS A 65 33.76 -23.84 40.09
C LYS A 65 33.16 -22.51 39.65
N LEU A 66 33.76 -21.38 40.04
CA LEU A 66 33.28 -20.06 39.62
C LEU A 66 33.64 -19.79 38.16
N GLU A 67 34.85 -20.11 37.72
CA GLU A 67 35.31 -19.89 36.33
C GLU A 67 34.45 -20.64 35.29
N ASP A 68 34.08 -21.89 35.60
CA ASP A 68 33.17 -22.68 34.75
C ASP A 68 31.78 -22.05 34.66
N THR A 69 31.25 -21.53 35.78
CA THR A 69 29.93 -20.88 35.78
C THR A 69 29.92 -19.54 35.05
N PHE A 70 30.98 -18.74 35.14
CA PHE A 70 31.09 -17.48 34.40
C PHE A 70 31.23 -17.72 32.90
N SER A 71 32.01 -18.73 32.49
CA SER A 71 32.14 -19.09 31.07
C SER A 71 30.81 -19.56 30.49
N ALA A 72 30.10 -20.46 31.19
CA ALA A 72 28.79 -20.93 30.76
C ALA A 72 27.73 -19.82 30.71
N LEU A 73 27.82 -18.82 31.58
CA LEU A 73 26.94 -17.65 31.56
C LEU A 73 27.26 -16.74 30.37
N GLY A 74 28.55 -16.51 30.11
CA GLY A 74 29.03 -15.78 28.93
C GLY A 74 28.48 -16.37 27.64
N ASP A 75 28.63 -17.68 27.44
CA ASP A 75 28.14 -18.37 26.24
C ASP A 75 26.63 -18.20 26.05
N LYS A 76 25.85 -18.26 27.13
CA LYS A 76 24.40 -18.01 27.10
C LYS A 76 24.07 -16.58 26.69
N PHE A 77 24.81 -15.59 27.20
CA PHE A 77 24.61 -14.20 26.80
C PHE A 77 24.97 -13.95 25.33
N TYR A 78 26.10 -14.50 24.84
CA TYR A 78 26.50 -14.35 23.45
C TYR A 78 25.54 -15.03 22.49
N THR A 79 25.07 -16.23 22.82
CA THR A 79 24.08 -16.95 22.00
C THR A 79 22.72 -16.26 22.00
N ALA A 80 22.23 -15.78 23.14
CA ALA A 80 20.97 -15.02 23.21
C ALA A 80 21.05 -13.69 22.44
N LYS A 81 22.19 -12.99 22.51
CA LYS A 81 22.42 -11.78 21.72
C LYS A 81 22.38 -12.08 20.22
N ALA A 82 23.12 -13.09 19.77
CA ALA A 82 23.15 -13.49 18.37
C ALA A 82 21.77 -13.95 17.85
N GLN A 83 20.97 -14.62 18.69
CA GLN A 83 19.60 -15.00 18.34
C GLN A 83 18.70 -13.77 18.14
N LYS A 84 18.78 -12.78 19.04
CA LYS A 84 18.01 -11.53 18.89
C LYS A 84 18.42 -10.74 17.66
N GLU A 85 19.71 -10.66 17.36
CA GLU A 85 20.20 -10.00 16.14
C GLU A 85 19.63 -10.68 14.89
N ARG A 86 19.62 -12.01 14.82
CA ARG A 86 18.99 -12.74 13.72
C ARG A 86 17.49 -12.51 13.62
N GLU A 87 16.78 -12.45 14.75
CA GLU A 87 15.34 -12.17 14.77
C GLU A 87 15.04 -10.75 14.24
N ILE A 88 15.86 -9.76 14.61
CA ILE A 88 15.73 -8.39 14.11
C ILE A 88 16.00 -8.35 12.60
N GLU A 89 17.07 -8.98 12.14
CA GLU A 89 17.41 -9.05 10.71
C GLU A 89 16.30 -9.72 9.88
N GLU A 90 15.70 -10.79 10.41
CA GLU A 90 14.59 -11.48 9.78
C GLU A 90 13.34 -10.59 9.69
N LYS A 91 12.97 -9.90 10.78
CA LYS A 91 11.84 -8.96 10.76
C LYS A 91 12.08 -7.78 9.83
N ASP A 92 13.30 -7.26 9.76
CA ASP A 92 13.66 -6.20 8.83
C ASP A 92 13.56 -6.67 7.38
N ARG A 93 13.95 -7.92 7.11
CA ARG A 93 13.80 -8.54 5.78
C ARG A 93 12.31 -8.67 5.40
N GLU A 94 11.49 -9.22 6.30
CA GLU A 94 10.04 -9.36 6.08
C GLU A 94 9.36 -7.99 5.86
N ALA A 95 9.73 -6.98 6.65
CA ALA A 95 9.19 -5.62 6.51
C ALA A 95 9.52 -5.01 5.15
N ARG A 96 10.76 -5.22 4.65
CA ARG A 96 11.16 -4.74 3.31
C ARG A 96 10.43 -5.48 2.19
N GLU A 97 10.17 -6.78 2.35
CA GLU A 97 9.42 -7.56 1.37
C GLU A 97 7.96 -7.10 1.32
N LEU A 98 7.33 -6.88 2.47
CA LEU A 98 5.97 -6.36 2.56
C LEU A 98 5.85 -4.96 1.92
N ASP A 99 6.79 -4.06 2.20
CA ASP A 99 6.83 -2.72 1.59
C ASP A 99 6.96 -2.80 0.06
N ARG A 100 7.80 -3.71 -0.45
CA ARG A 100 7.92 -3.94 -1.90
C ARG A 100 6.61 -4.44 -2.51
N MET A 101 5.97 -5.44 -1.91
CA MET A 101 4.68 -5.96 -2.40
C MET A 101 3.58 -4.88 -2.41
N GLN A 102 3.56 -4.02 -1.38
CA GLN A 102 2.60 -2.91 -1.31
C GLN A 102 2.85 -1.88 -2.41
N LYS A 103 4.10 -1.54 -2.68
CA LYS A 103 4.47 -0.60 -3.75
C LYS A 103 4.14 -1.16 -5.13
N ASP A 104 4.43 -2.43 -5.38
CA ASP A 104 4.13 -3.08 -6.65
C ASP A 104 2.62 -3.09 -6.90
N LYS A 105 1.83 -3.43 -5.88
CA LYS A 105 0.36 -3.39 -5.95
C LYS A 105 -0.18 -1.98 -6.20
N ALA A 106 0.36 -0.97 -5.50
CA ALA A 106 -0.06 0.41 -5.70
C ALA A 106 0.27 0.91 -7.12
N ALA A 107 1.42 0.53 -7.66
CA ALA A 107 1.81 0.85 -9.03
C ALA A 107 0.89 0.17 -10.07
N GLU A 108 0.53 -1.09 -9.85
CA GLU A 108 -0.44 -1.81 -10.69
C GLU A 108 -1.82 -1.14 -10.68
N GLU A 109 -2.34 -0.80 -9.50
CA GLU A 109 -3.62 -0.13 -9.36
C GLU A 109 -3.64 1.24 -10.03
N GLU A 110 -2.57 2.02 -9.90
CA GLU A 110 -2.42 3.32 -10.55
C GLU A 110 -2.33 3.18 -12.07
N GLY A 111 -1.55 2.22 -12.57
CA GLY A 111 -1.48 1.93 -14.01
C GLY A 111 -2.83 1.54 -14.59
N ARG A 112 -3.59 0.70 -13.87
CA ARG A 112 -4.97 0.34 -14.25
C ARG A 112 -5.88 1.56 -14.26
N ARG A 113 -5.79 2.44 -13.27
CA ARG A 113 -6.59 3.67 -13.16
C ARG A 113 -6.32 4.59 -14.36
N GLN A 114 -5.06 4.84 -14.68
CA GLN A 114 -4.65 5.68 -15.81
C GLN A 114 -5.12 5.11 -17.15
N CYS A 115 -4.99 3.80 -17.35
CA CYS A 115 -5.48 3.14 -18.55
C CYS A 115 -7.00 3.34 -18.74
N LEU A 116 -7.79 3.14 -17.68
CA LEU A 116 -9.24 3.35 -17.72
C LEU A 116 -9.61 4.82 -17.98
N GLU A 117 -8.84 5.77 -17.43
CA GLU A 117 -9.05 7.19 -17.67
C GLU A 117 -8.82 7.56 -19.15
N ILE A 118 -7.77 7.03 -19.77
CA ILE A 118 -7.49 7.23 -21.20
C ILE A 118 -8.63 6.66 -22.06
N ILE A 119 -9.09 5.44 -21.75
CA ILE A 119 -10.19 4.78 -22.48
C ILE A 119 -11.48 5.59 -22.34
N ARG A 120 -11.80 6.07 -21.13
CA ARG A 120 -12.98 6.90 -20.88
C ARG A 120 -12.92 8.21 -21.67
N ASN A 121 -11.77 8.90 -21.68
CA ASN A 121 -11.62 10.12 -22.45
C ASN A 121 -11.84 9.88 -23.96
N HIS A 122 -11.25 8.80 -24.51
CA HIS A 122 -11.48 8.42 -25.90
C HIS A 122 -12.95 8.13 -26.20
N LEU A 123 -13.65 7.43 -25.30
CA LEU A 123 -15.08 7.16 -25.42
C LEU A 123 -15.91 8.45 -25.43
N ILE A 124 -15.61 9.39 -24.53
CA ILE A 124 -16.31 10.68 -24.46
C ILE A 124 -16.19 11.41 -25.79
N ASP A 125 -14.97 11.54 -26.33
CA ASP A 125 -14.68 12.18 -27.61
C ASP A 125 -15.36 11.45 -28.79
N TYR A 126 -15.45 10.13 -28.74
CA TYR A 126 -16.14 9.32 -29.75
C TYR A 126 -17.64 9.55 -29.74
N LEU A 127 -18.27 9.47 -28.56
CA LEU A 127 -19.71 9.64 -28.41
C LEU A 127 -20.15 11.10 -28.64
N GLU A 128 -19.27 12.09 -28.48
CA GLU A 128 -19.54 13.48 -28.91
C GLU A 128 -19.77 13.59 -30.42
N ARG A 129 -19.05 12.78 -31.20
CA ARG A 129 -19.17 12.73 -32.67
C ARG A 129 -20.26 11.77 -33.14
N ASN A 130 -20.48 10.70 -32.37
CA ASN A 130 -21.41 9.62 -32.70
C ASN A 130 -22.41 9.41 -31.55
N THR A 131 -23.42 10.28 -31.46
CA THR A 131 -24.32 10.36 -30.30
C THR A 131 -25.20 9.14 -30.10
N GLU A 132 -25.43 8.35 -31.16
CA GLU A 132 -26.27 7.15 -31.14
C GLU A 132 -25.44 5.87 -31.31
N ALA A 133 -24.11 5.95 -31.19
CA ALA A 133 -23.26 4.79 -31.41
C ALA A 133 -23.52 3.68 -30.39
N THR A 134 -23.36 2.43 -30.82
CA THR A 134 -23.39 1.26 -29.93
C THR A 134 -22.00 0.96 -29.37
N PHE A 135 -21.96 0.08 -28.36
CA PHE A 135 -20.71 -0.39 -27.77
C PHE A 135 -19.82 -1.09 -28.81
N GLU A 136 -20.43 -1.88 -29.69
CA GLU A 136 -19.76 -2.60 -30.76
C GLU A 136 -19.19 -1.65 -31.82
N GLU A 137 -19.93 -0.60 -32.19
CA GLU A 137 -19.45 0.42 -33.13
C GLU A 137 -18.26 1.19 -32.57
N TRP A 138 -18.30 1.54 -31.29
CA TRP A 138 -17.16 2.17 -30.61
C TRP A 138 -15.94 1.25 -30.55
N LEU A 139 -16.13 -0.03 -30.19
CA LEU A 139 -15.03 -0.99 -30.16
C LEU A 139 -14.45 -1.28 -31.54
N ALA A 140 -15.29 -1.31 -32.58
CA ALA A 140 -14.85 -1.50 -33.95
C ALA A 140 -14.03 -0.31 -34.46
N ASP A 141 -14.34 0.92 -34.03
CA ASP A 141 -13.53 2.11 -34.32
C ASP A 141 -12.18 2.09 -33.59
N LEU A 142 -12.19 1.68 -32.31
CA LEU A 142 -10.98 1.61 -31.50
C LEU A 142 -10.03 0.49 -31.95
N HIS A 143 -10.59 -0.67 -32.31
CA HIS A 143 -9.85 -1.86 -32.70
C HIS A 143 -10.48 -2.49 -33.96
N PRO A 144 -10.25 -1.92 -35.15
CA PRO A 144 -10.80 -2.46 -36.39
C PRO A 144 -10.34 -3.91 -36.66
N GLU A 145 -9.18 -4.30 -36.12
CA GLU A 145 -8.69 -5.68 -36.18
C GLU A 145 -9.54 -6.70 -35.43
N ASN A 146 -10.35 -6.25 -34.47
CA ASN A 146 -11.24 -7.08 -33.65
C ASN A 146 -12.68 -7.15 -34.21
N ALA A 147 -12.94 -6.44 -35.30
CA ALA A 147 -14.21 -6.43 -36.05
C ALA A 147 -14.03 -6.96 -37.49
N LYS A 148 -13.05 -7.85 -37.70
CA LYS A 148 -12.82 -8.49 -39.00
C LYS A 148 -14.05 -9.33 -39.33
N THR A 149 -14.78 -8.94 -40.39
CA THR A 149 -16.09 -9.47 -40.85
C THR A 149 -17.34 -8.79 -40.30
N GLY A 150 -17.22 -7.64 -39.65
CA GLY A 150 -18.39 -6.89 -39.15
C GLY A 150 -19.03 -7.48 -37.89
N GLU A 151 -18.45 -8.55 -37.36
CA GLU A 151 -18.79 -9.11 -36.05
C GLU A 151 -17.64 -8.85 -35.09
N LEU A 152 -17.97 -8.36 -33.90
CA LEU A 152 -17.00 -8.12 -32.84
C LEU A 152 -16.55 -9.46 -32.22
N ASP A 153 -15.26 -9.60 -31.95
CA ASP A 153 -14.73 -10.78 -31.26
C ASP A 153 -15.46 -11.02 -29.92
N SER A 154 -15.98 -12.23 -29.73
CA SER A 154 -16.80 -12.62 -28.58
C SER A 154 -16.10 -12.44 -27.22
N ARG A 155 -14.76 -12.37 -27.21
CA ARG A 155 -13.97 -12.07 -26.01
C ARG A 155 -14.28 -10.69 -25.42
N PHE A 156 -14.81 -9.75 -26.21
CA PHE A 156 -15.21 -8.43 -25.74
C PHE A 156 -16.64 -8.38 -25.18
N LEU A 157 -17.42 -9.43 -25.40
CA LEU A 157 -18.82 -9.54 -24.95
C LEU A 157 -18.96 -10.37 -23.66
N ILE A 158 -17.86 -10.61 -22.94
CA ILE A 158 -17.87 -11.35 -21.68
C ILE A 158 -18.54 -10.50 -20.59
N PRO A 159 -19.48 -11.07 -19.80
CA PRO A 159 -20.07 -10.38 -18.65
C PRO A 159 -19.01 -9.87 -17.67
N GLY A 160 -19.14 -8.62 -17.23
CA GLY A 160 -18.17 -7.97 -16.35
C GLY A 160 -16.98 -7.35 -17.06
N ASN A 161 -17.00 -7.23 -18.40
CA ASN A 161 -16.02 -6.44 -19.12
C ASN A 161 -16.05 -4.98 -18.62
N PRO A 162 -14.93 -4.44 -18.08
CA PRO A 162 -14.90 -3.07 -17.57
C PRO A 162 -15.21 -2.02 -18.64
N TRP A 163 -14.98 -2.32 -19.93
CA TRP A 163 -15.25 -1.37 -21.01
C TRP A 163 -16.74 -1.22 -21.30
N ALA A 164 -17.51 -2.30 -21.20
CA ALA A 164 -18.96 -2.24 -21.34
C ALA A 164 -19.58 -1.42 -20.21
N ALA A 165 -19.10 -1.59 -18.97
CA ALA A 165 -19.56 -0.81 -17.83
C ALA A 165 -19.26 0.69 -17.98
N ILE A 166 -18.06 1.06 -18.46
CA ILE A 166 -17.72 2.46 -18.75
C ILE A 166 -18.60 3.02 -19.87
N PHE A 167 -18.84 2.23 -20.92
CA PHE A 167 -19.72 2.63 -22.01
C PHE A 167 -21.13 2.94 -21.52
N GLU A 168 -21.74 2.02 -20.77
CA GLU A 168 -23.06 2.19 -20.17
C GLU A 168 -23.12 3.40 -19.23
N GLU A 169 -22.08 3.60 -18.41
CA GLU A 169 -21.97 4.75 -17.51
C GLU A 169 -21.98 6.07 -18.29
N GLU A 170 -21.15 6.21 -19.32
CA GLU A 170 -21.06 7.45 -20.10
C GLU A 170 -22.32 7.70 -20.94
N VAL A 171 -22.96 6.66 -21.47
CA VAL A 171 -24.25 6.78 -22.17
C VAL A 171 -25.35 7.21 -21.19
N ALA A 172 -25.36 6.68 -19.97
CA ALA A 172 -26.33 7.04 -18.95
C ALA A 172 -26.17 8.49 -18.43
N HIS A 173 -24.93 9.00 -18.35
CA HIS A 173 -24.66 10.38 -17.93
C HIS A 173 -25.00 11.42 -18.99
N ARG A 174 -25.16 11.00 -20.25
CA ARG A 174 -25.49 11.94 -21.33
C ARG A 174 -26.93 12.45 -21.17
N PRO A 175 -27.14 13.77 -21.27
CA PRO A 175 -28.49 14.31 -21.29
C PRO A 175 -29.19 13.76 -22.52
N LYS A 176 -30.36 13.15 -22.33
CA LYS A 176 -31.22 12.76 -23.45
C LYS A 176 -31.39 13.97 -24.37
N PRO A 177 -31.20 13.83 -25.69
CA PRO A 177 -31.35 14.96 -26.60
C PRO A 177 -32.74 15.55 -26.39
N ALA A 178 -32.79 16.85 -26.04
CA ALA A 178 -34.03 17.54 -25.72
C ALA A 178 -35.00 17.62 -26.90
N CYS A 179 -34.50 17.34 -28.11
CA CYS A 179 -35.31 17.26 -29.32
C CYS A 179 -35.32 15.80 -29.81
N PRO A 180 -36.49 15.16 -29.97
CA PRO A 180 -36.55 13.85 -30.60
C PRO A 180 -35.96 13.95 -32.02
N PRO A 181 -35.29 12.89 -32.51
CA PRO A 181 -34.70 12.91 -33.85
C PRO A 181 -35.76 13.34 -34.84
N ARG A 182 -35.48 14.45 -35.55
CA ARG A 182 -36.36 14.95 -36.61
C ARG A 182 -36.48 13.80 -37.59
N LYS A 183 -37.65 13.16 -37.66
CA LYS A 183 -37.92 12.10 -38.63
C LYS A 183 -37.59 12.67 -40.01
N LEU A 184 -36.42 12.34 -40.53
CA LEU A 184 -36.07 12.66 -41.91
C LEU A 184 -37.05 11.85 -42.73
N HIS A 185 -38.10 12.52 -43.22
CA HIS A 185 -38.99 11.94 -44.20
C HIS A 185 -38.09 11.47 -45.34
N ARG A 186 -38.03 10.15 -45.53
CA ARG A 186 -37.27 9.51 -46.60
C ARG A 186 -37.78 10.14 -47.89
N VAL A 187 -37.01 11.08 -48.45
CA VAL A 187 -37.32 11.66 -49.76
C VAL A 187 -36.98 10.56 -50.75
N ILE A 188 -37.98 9.74 -51.05
CA ILE A 188 -37.93 8.79 -52.16
C ILE A 188 -37.86 9.65 -53.41
N SER A 189 -36.65 9.85 -53.91
CA SER A 189 -36.46 10.44 -55.23
C SER A 189 -36.83 9.36 -56.25
N VAL A 190 -37.91 9.62 -56.99
CA VAL A 190 -38.41 8.79 -58.10
C VAL A 190 -37.57 9.05 -59.34
#